data_AF-A0AA96CEQ8-F1
#
_entry.id   AF-A0AA96CEQ8-F1
#
_cell.length_a   1.000
_cell.length_b   1.000
_cell.length_c   1.000
_cell.angle_alpha   90.00
_cell.angle_beta   90.00
_cell.angle_gamma   90.00
#
_symmetry.space_group_name_H-M   'P 1'
#
loop_
_entity.id
_entity.type
_entity.pdbx_description
1 polymer ?
#
loop_
_entity_poly.entity_id
_entity_poly.type
_entity_poly.pdbx_seq_one_letter_code
_entity_poly.pdbx_strand_id
1 'polypeptide(L)'
;MANDDARGEAIRAFFEAPGNENLFPNCPFRRELSHLHECDAASGDMILGHMLGHIIDHRAGQPCRNESGEMISAISQDNIQHELRFVYNDCNNPRLNEDRQSGADLDPAVLDPYQYPEYHGFDPEQRGCFGADSRAELMAEAIRTYMRDPNYLKTVAPNVAARIRAAVNPNPALNKIIQFN
;
A
#
# COMPACT_ATOMS: atom_id res chain seq x y z
N MET A 1 1.13 6.00 -23.13
CA MET A 1 -0.20 6.15 -23.75
C MET A 1 -0.81 4.79 -24.09
N ALA A 2 -0.49 4.09 -25.18
CA ALA A 2 -1.17 2.80 -25.47
C ALA A 2 -0.90 1.63 -24.48
N ASN A 3 0.18 1.69 -23.71
CA ASN A 3 0.61 0.61 -22.82
C ASN A 3 0.08 0.76 -21.38
N ASP A 4 -0.28 1.98 -20.99
CA ASP A 4 -0.77 2.30 -19.64
C ASP A 4 -2.26 1.95 -19.53
N ASP A 5 -3.02 2.16 -20.62
CA ASP A 5 -4.42 1.71 -20.75
C ASP A 5 -4.56 0.19 -20.57
N ALA A 6 -3.67 -0.61 -21.19
CA ALA A 6 -3.73 -2.06 -21.10
C ALA A 6 -3.41 -2.60 -19.69
N ARG A 7 -2.49 -1.94 -18.97
CA ARG A 7 -2.14 -2.29 -17.58
C ARG A 7 -3.25 -1.90 -16.61
N GLY A 8 -3.81 -0.70 -16.76
CA GLY A 8 -4.95 -0.25 -15.99
C GLY A 8 -6.16 -1.16 -16.17
N GLU A 9 -6.43 -1.59 -17.40
CA GLU A 9 -7.55 -2.49 -17.67
C GLU A 9 -7.37 -3.88 -17.06
N ALA A 10 -6.17 -4.45 -17.07
CA ALA A 10 -5.94 -5.76 -16.43
C ALA A 10 -6.19 -5.71 -14.90
N ILE A 11 -5.77 -4.61 -14.26
CA ILE A 11 -6.00 -4.40 -12.82
C ILE A 11 -7.48 -4.13 -12.55
N ARG A 12 -8.14 -3.30 -13.35
CA ARG A 12 -9.58 -3.05 -13.23
C ARG A 12 -10.39 -4.35 -13.40
N ALA A 13 -10.10 -5.11 -14.45
CA ALA A 13 -10.75 -6.40 -14.70
C ALA A 13 -10.56 -7.40 -13.55
N PHE A 14 -9.41 -7.38 -12.85
CA PHE A 14 -9.23 -8.20 -11.65
C PHE A 14 -10.24 -7.84 -10.56
N PHE A 15 -10.44 -6.56 -10.26
CA PHE A 15 -11.36 -6.10 -9.20
C PHE A 15 -12.84 -6.13 -9.60
N GLU A 16 -13.13 -6.21 -10.90
CA GLU A 16 -14.49 -6.39 -11.44
C GLU A 16 -14.86 -7.87 -11.67
N ALA A 17 -13.89 -8.79 -11.55
CA ALA A 17 -14.13 -10.21 -11.78
C ALA A 17 -15.00 -10.85 -10.69
N PRO A 18 -15.82 -11.87 -11.04
CA PRO A 18 -16.57 -12.67 -10.08
C PRO A 18 -15.74 -13.20 -8.92
N GLY A 19 -16.14 -12.86 -7.70
CA GLY A 19 -15.45 -13.24 -6.45
C GLY A 19 -14.44 -12.21 -5.95
N ASN A 20 -14.11 -11.19 -6.75
CA ASN A 20 -13.20 -10.10 -6.36
C ASN A 20 -13.92 -8.77 -6.17
N GLU A 21 -15.23 -8.68 -6.48
CA GLU A 21 -15.96 -7.41 -6.50
C GLU A 21 -15.99 -6.73 -5.13
N ASN A 22 -15.83 -7.49 -4.05
CA ASN A 22 -15.82 -6.99 -2.69
C ASN A 22 -14.41 -6.91 -2.08
N LEU A 23 -13.34 -7.11 -2.85
CA LEU A 23 -11.99 -6.95 -2.33
C LEU A 23 -11.66 -5.45 -2.17
N PHE A 24 -11.38 -5.04 -0.92
CA PHE A 24 -10.96 -3.68 -0.57
C PHE A 24 -11.93 -2.60 -1.06
N PRO A 25 -13.24 -2.69 -0.71
CA PRO A 25 -14.28 -1.82 -1.27
C PRO A 25 -14.13 -0.36 -0.80
N ASN A 26 -13.46 -0.15 0.33
CA ASN A 26 -13.23 1.18 0.91
C ASN A 26 -11.87 1.77 0.54
N CYS A 27 -11.07 1.09 -0.27
CA CYS A 27 -9.80 1.64 -0.76
C CYS A 27 -10.06 2.95 -1.52
N PRO A 28 -9.39 4.06 -1.15
CA PRO A 28 -9.61 5.36 -1.79
C PRO A 28 -9.21 5.34 -3.27
N PHE A 29 -8.21 4.54 -3.65
CA PHE A 29 -7.73 4.45 -5.03
C PHE A 29 -8.57 3.53 -5.91
N ARG A 30 -9.44 2.70 -5.33
CA ARG A 30 -10.30 1.80 -6.11
C ARG A 30 -11.28 2.57 -6.99
N ARG A 31 -11.78 3.71 -6.52
CA ARG A 31 -12.70 4.58 -7.29
C ARG A 31 -11.99 5.26 -8.47
N GLU A 32 -10.70 5.54 -8.30
CA GLU A 32 -9.86 6.18 -9.31
C GLU A 32 -9.51 5.25 -10.48
N LEU A 33 -9.70 3.92 -10.36
CA LEU A 33 -9.43 2.97 -11.46
C LEU A 33 -10.19 3.30 -12.75
N SER A 34 -11.42 3.84 -12.63
CA SER A 34 -12.21 4.26 -13.80
C SER A 34 -11.76 5.60 -14.40
N HIS A 35 -10.95 6.36 -13.67
CA HIS A 35 -10.45 7.70 -14.02
C HIS A 35 -8.93 7.69 -14.30
N LEU A 36 -8.29 6.52 -14.41
CA LEU A 36 -6.84 6.42 -14.69
C LEU A 36 -6.42 7.17 -15.95
N HIS A 37 -7.28 7.20 -16.97
CA HIS A 37 -7.04 7.92 -18.23
C HIS A 37 -7.00 9.46 -18.07
N GLU A 38 -7.50 9.98 -16.95
CA GLU A 38 -7.50 11.40 -16.58
C GLU A 38 -6.27 11.79 -15.75
N CYS A 39 -5.55 10.80 -15.21
CA CYS A 39 -4.37 11.01 -14.37
C CYS A 39 -3.12 11.28 -15.23
N ASP A 40 -2.16 12.03 -14.67
CA ASP A 40 -0.81 12.03 -15.21
C ASP A 40 -0.13 10.65 -14.99
N ALA A 41 0.95 10.40 -15.73
CA ALA A 41 1.63 9.11 -15.68
C ALA A 41 2.12 8.74 -14.26
N ALA A 42 2.59 9.72 -13.49
CA ALA A 42 3.10 9.48 -12.14
C ALA A 42 1.99 9.08 -11.16
N SER A 43 0.84 9.74 -11.25
CA SER A 43 -0.35 9.46 -10.45
C SER A 43 -0.96 8.12 -10.84
N GLY A 44 -1.02 7.83 -12.15
CA GLY A 44 -1.44 6.54 -12.68
C GLY A 44 -0.57 5.39 -12.17
N ASP A 45 0.76 5.50 -12.29
CA ASP A 45 1.70 4.49 -11.80
C ASP A 45 1.59 4.28 -10.28
N MET A 46 1.36 5.35 -9.52
CA MET A 46 1.14 5.27 -8.07
C MET A 46 -0.13 4.49 -7.74
N ILE A 47 -1.25 4.82 -8.37
CA ILE A 47 -2.53 4.13 -8.19
C ILE A 47 -2.39 2.65 -8.56
N LEU A 48 -1.82 2.34 -9.72
CA LEU A 48 -1.65 0.97 -10.18
C LEU A 48 -0.71 0.16 -9.26
N GLY A 49 0.38 0.77 -8.80
CA GLY A 49 1.28 0.15 -7.84
C GLY A 49 0.61 -0.13 -6.49
N HIS A 50 -0.24 0.78 -6.01
CA HIS A 50 -1.02 0.60 -4.79
C HIS A 50 -2.00 -0.57 -4.94
N MET A 51 -2.79 -0.57 -6.02
CA MET A 51 -3.77 -1.61 -6.29
C MET A 51 -3.11 -2.98 -6.49
N LEU A 52 -1.92 -3.03 -7.10
CA LEU A 52 -1.13 -4.26 -7.18
C LEU A 52 -0.66 -4.72 -5.78
N GLY A 53 -0.35 -3.78 -4.89
CA GLY A 53 -0.07 -4.06 -3.48
C GLY A 53 -1.19 -4.84 -2.79
N HIS A 54 -2.45 -4.43 -2.98
CA HIS A 54 -3.63 -5.17 -2.50
C HIS A 54 -3.71 -6.59 -3.05
N ILE A 55 -3.47 -6.76 -4.36
CA ILE A 55 -3.50 -8.09 -4.99
C ILE A 55 -2.42 -8.98 -4.41
N ILE A 56 -1.20 -8.46 -4.22
CA ILE A 56 -0.08 -9.20 -3.64
C ILE A 56 -0.38 -9.57 -2.19
N ASP A 57 -0.88 -8.63 -1.38
CA ASP A 57 -1.27 -8.89 0.02
C ASP A 57 -2.31 -10.02 0.10
N HIS A 58 -3.36 -9.92 -0.71
CA HIS A 58 -4.41 -10.93 -0.77
C HIS A 58 -3.89 -12.31 -1.18
N ARG A 59 -3.05 -12.37 -2.23
CA ARG A 59 -2.55 -13.63 -2.81
C ARG A 59 -1.43 -14.28 -2.00
N ALA A 60 -0.60 -13.49 -1.33
CA ALA A 60 0.47 -13.95 -0.46
C ALA A 60 -0.01 -14.26 0.97
N GLY A 61 -1.14 -13.65 1.36
CA GLY A 61 -1.72 -13.75 2.68
C GLY A 61 -2.20 -15.14 3.07
N GLN A 62 -2.35 -15.34 4.38
CA GLN A 62 -2.97 -16.52 4.95
C GLN A 62 -4.41 -16.20 5.36
N PRO A 63 -5.31 -17.20 5.43
CA PRO A 63 -6.67 -17.00 5.93
C PRO A 63 -6.66 -16.41 7.34
N CYS A 64 -7.35 -15.29 7.53
CA CYS A 64 -7.54 -14.62 8.81
C CYS A 64 -8.95 -14.01 8.89
N ARG A 65 -9.40 -13.65 10.09
CA ARG A 65 -10.69 -12.98 10.26
C ARG A 65 -10.51 -11.46 10.26
N ASN A 66 -11.39 -10.78 9.54
CA ASN A 66 -11.53 -9.34 9.60
C ASN A 66 -12.35 -8.92 10.85
N GLU A 67 -12.53 -7.61 11.09
CA GLU A 67 -13.24 -7.11 12.28
C GLU A 67 -14.73 -7.51 12.32
N SER A 68 -15.34 -7.73 11.15
CA SER A 68 -16.70 -8.25 11.02
C SER A 68 -16.79 -9.78 11.15
N GLY A 69 -15.65 -10.46 11.38
CA GLY A 69 -15.55 -11.91 11.51
C GLY A 69 -15.51 -12.67 10.18
N GLU A 70 -15.49 -12.00 9.04
CA GLU A 70 -15.38 -12.60 7.72
C GLU A 70 -13.96 -13.14 7.49
N MET A 71 -13.86 -14.27 6.79
CA MET A 71 -12.58 -14.85 6.41
C MET A 71 -12.02 -14.12 5.18
N ILE A 72 -10.86 -13.51 5.36
CA ILE A 72 -10.08 -12.86 4.30
C ILE A 72 -8.69 -13.50 4.21
N SER A 73 -7.96 -13.24 3.12
CA SER A 73 -6.53 -13.58 3.03
C SER A 73 -5.72 -12.29 3.06
N ALA A 74 -4.76 -12.21 3.99
CA ALA A 74 -3.86 -11.06 4.14
C ALA A 74 -2.53 -11.49 4.77
N ILE A 75 -1.45 -10.77 4.48
CA ILE A 75 -0.17 -10.91 5.13
C ILE A 75 -0.34 -10.42 6.59
N SER A 76 0.06 -11.25 7.57
CA SER A 76 -0.06 -10.88 8.98
C SER A 76 0.70 -9.58 9.26
N GLN A 77 0.09 -8.72 10.05
CA GLN A 77 0.66 -7.44 10.52
C GLN A 77 1.07 -7.48 11.99
N ASP A 78 1.08 -8.68 12.59
CA ASP A 78 1.41 -8.85 14.01
C ASP A 78 2.81 -8.29 14.27
N ASN A 79 2.89 -7.36 15.22
CA ASN A 79 4.11 -6.68 15.67
C ASN A 79 4.83 -5.81 14.63
N ILE A 80 4.19 -5.45 13.51
CA ILE A 80 4.78 -4.56 12.48
C ILE A 80 3.95 -3.31 12.18
N GLN A 81 2.86 -3.07 12.94
CA GLN A 81 1.96 -1.92 12.68
C GLN A 81 2.66 -0.56 12.79
N HIS A 82 3.61 -0.40 13.70
CA HIS A 82 4.32 0.88 13.85
C HIS A 82 5.09 1.25 12.57
N GLU A 83 5.86 0.30 12.03
CA GLU A 83 6.58 0.47 10.75
C GLU A 83 5.62 0.70 9.58
N LEU A 84 4.52 -0.04 9.53
CA LEU A 84 3.51 0.13 8.47
C LEU A 84 2.90 1.54 8.48
N ARG A 85 2.51 2.04 9.66
CA ARG A 85 1.95 3.40 9.80
C ARG A 85 2.98 4.47 9.50
N PHE A 86 4.24 4.25 9.89
CA PHE A 86 5.34 5.13 9.51
C PHE A 86 5.45 5.26 7.99
N VAL A 87 5.53 4.13 7.26
CA VAL A 87 5.63 4.12 5.80
C VAL A 87 4.40 4.77 5.15
N TYR A 88 3.20 4.49 5.67
CA TYR A 88 1.97 5.07 5.14
C TYR A 88 1.98 6.60 5.27
N ASN A 89 2.30 7.12 6.46
CA ASN A 89 2.44 8.56 6.70
C ASN A 89 3.50 9.17 5.77
N ASP A 90 4.68 8.55 5.69
CA ASP A 90 5.79 9.09 4.91
C ASP A 90 5.48 9.17 3.40
N CYS A 91 4.65 8.25 2.90
CA CYS A 91 4.22 8.24 1.51
C CYS A 91 3.02 9.15 1.21
N ASN A 92 2.09 9.30 2.15
CA ASN A 92 0.78 9.90 1.88
C ASN A 92 0.53 11.24 2.57
N ASN A 93 1.38 11.66 3.51
CA ASN A 93 1.20 12.93 4.20
C ASN A 93 1.48 14.11 3.24
N PRO A 94 0.46 14.90 2.86
CA PRO A 94 0.62 15.95 1.85
C PRO A 94 1.53 17.08 2.32
N ARG A 95 1.48 17.42 3.62
CA ARG A 95 2.27 18.51 4.20
C ARG A 95 3.76 18.14 4.20
N LEU A 96 4.07 16.92 4.65
CA LEU A 96 5.43 16.39 4.62
C LEU A 96 5.99 16.34 3.19
N ASN A 97 5.18 15.87 2.25
CA ASN A 97 5.58 15.75 0.85
C ASN A 97 5.82 17.11 0.19
N GLU A 98 4.97 18.10 0.44
CA GLU A 98 5.12 19.47 -0.06
C GLU A 98 6.43 20.13 0.42
N ASP A 99 6.73 20.00 1.72
CA ASP A 99 7.92 20.62 2.29
C ASP A 99 9.21 19.91 1.83
N ARG A 100 9.20 18.57 1.70
CA ARG A 100 10.31 17.81 1.09
C ARG A 100 10.54 18.20 -0.36
N GLN A 101 9.48 18.40 -1.15
CA GLN A 101 9.58 18.88 -2.53
C GLN A 101 10.16 20.30 -2.59
N SER A 102 9.96 21.10 -1.55
CA SER A 102 10.53 22.44 -1.41
C SER A 102 11.99 22.43 -0.93
N GLY A 103 12.59 21.26 -0.69
CA GLY A 103 13.99 21.08 -0.30
C GLY A 103 14.22 20.96 1.21
N ALA A 104 13.16 20.83 2.02
CA ALA A 104 13.32 20.61 3.44
C ALA A 104 13.80 19.17 3.73
N ASP A 105 14.85 19.04 4.55
CA ASP A 105 15.35 17.75 5.05
C ASP A 105 14.55 17.34 6.29
N LEU A 106 13.35 16.81 6.06
CA LEU A 106 12.41 16.41 7.10
C LEU A 106 12.33 14.89 7.19
N ASP A 107 12.72 14.34 8.34
CA ASP A 107 12.53 12.94 8.70
C ASP A 107 11.56 12.82 9.89
N PRO A 108 10.32 12.34 9.66
CA PRO A 108 9.36 12.12 10.74
C PRO A 108 9.86 11.17 11.84
N ALA A 109 10.92 10.38 11.62
CA ALA A 109 11.50 9.56 12.68
C ALA A 109 12.27 10.39 13.72
N VAL A 110 12.75 11.60 13.36
CA VAL A 110 13.53 12.47 14.25
C VAL A 110 12.76 13.69 14.75
N LEU A 111 11.65 14.04 14.11
CA LEU A 111 10.80 15.16 14.52
C LEU A 111 9.98 14.80 15.76
N ASP A 112 9.87 15.76 16.70
CA ASP A 112 9.02 15.60 17.88
C ASP A 112 7.54 15.71 17.46
N PRO A 113 6.73 14.65 17.65
CA PRO A 113 5.33 14.64 17.24
C PRO A 113 4.45 15.64 18.00
N TYR A 114 4.86 16.11 19.18
CA TYR A 114 4.14 17.17 19.89
C TYR A 114 4.44 18.56 19.32
N GLN A 115 5.65 18.74 18.77
CA GLN A 115 6.06 20.02 18.21
C GLN A 115 5.61 20.16 16.74
N TYR A 116 5.57 19.05 15.99
CA TYR A 116 5.25 19.06 14.57
C TYR A 116 4.16 18.04 14.18
N PRO A 117 2.98 18.07 14.82
CA PRO A 117 1.94 17.07 14.61
C PRO A 117 1.52 16.92 13.14
N GLU A 118 1.69 17.94 12.30
CA GLU A 118 1.38 17.92 10.88
C GLU A 118 2.22 16.93 10.04
N TYR A 119 3.39 16.50 10.53
CA TYR A 119 4.24 15.51 9.83
C TYR A 119 4.04 14.07 10.34
N HIS A 120 3.13 13.85 11.28
CA HIS A 120 2.87 12.54 11.88
C HIS A 120 1.40 12.16 11.84
N GLY A 121 1.10 10.87 12.05
CA GLY A 121 -0.26 10.38 12.24
C GLY A 121 -1.15 10.53 11.01
N PHE A 122 -0.56 10.69 9.81
CA PHE A 122 -1.32 10.55 8.57
C PHE A 122 -1.56 9.07 8.30
N ASP A 123 -2.78 8.62 8.58
CA ASP A 123 -3.16 7.21 8.66
C ASP A 123 -4.38 6.90 7.77
N PRO A 124 -4.60 5.63 7.36
CA PRO A 124 -5.76 5.25 6.54
C PRO A 124 -7.11 5.68 7.11
N GLU A 125 -7.24 5.71 8.44
CA GLU A 125 -8.47 6.12 9.13
C GLU A 125 -8.89 7.55 8.80
N GLN A 126 -7.93 8.45 8.52
CA GLN A 126 -8.24 9.82 8.07
C GLN A 126 -8.85 9.86 6.67
N ARG A 127 -8.69 8.78 5.89
CA ARG A 127 -9.32 8.59 4.57
C ARG A 127 -10.57 7.71 4.64
N GLY A 128 -11.07 7.40 5.84
CA GLY A 128 -12.28 6.61 6.05
C GLY A 128 -12.08 5.10 5.94
N CYS A 129 -10.84 4.62 5.91
CA CYS A 129 -10.53 3.19 5.94
C CYS A 129 -10.41 2.73 7.40
N PHE A 130 -11.24 1.79 7.83
CA PHE A 130 -11.24 1.30 9.20
C PHE A 130 -10.99 -0.20 9.25
N GLY A 131 -10.35 -0.63 10.34
CA GLY A 131 -10.19 -2.03 10.66
C GLY A 131 -9.46 -2.84 9.60
N ALA A 132 -10.18 -3.77 8.98
CA ALA A 132 -9.62 -4.63 7.94
C ALA A 132 -9.16 -3.86 6.71
N ASP A 133 -9.91 -2.82 6.32
CA ASP A 133 -9.53 -1.96 5.21
C ASP A 133 -8.31 -1.13 5.58
N SER A 134 -8.27 -0.55 6.79
CA SER A 134 -7.07 0.16 7.27
C SER A 134 -5.82 -0.72 7.20
N ARG A 135 -5.92 -1.97 7.67
CA ARG A 135 -4.82 -2.94 7.55
C ARG A 135 -4.46 -3.20 6.09
N ALA A 136 -5.42 -3.43 5.22
CA ALA A 136 -5.15 -3.66 3.81
C ALA A 136 -4.42 -2.47 3.16
N GLU A 137 -4.83 -1.25 3.43
CA GLU A 137 -4.19 -0.01 2.96
C GLU A 137 -2.73 0.09 3.41
N LEU A 138 -2.48 -0.18 4.69
CA LEU A 138 -1.13 -0.17 5.25
C LEU A 138 -0.19 -1.15 4.52
N MET A 139 -0.64 -2.38 4.29
CA MET A 139 0.19 -3.40 3.62
C MET A 139 0.32 -3.13 2.13
N ALA A 140 -0.74 -2.70 1.46
CA ALA A 140 -0.72 -2.34 0.04
C ALA A 140 0.29 -1.22 -0.23
N GLU A 141 0.29 -0.20 0.62
CA GLU A 141 1.23 0.92 0.51
C GLU A 141 2.67 0.50 0.80
N ALA A 142 2.90 -0.35 1.81
CA ALA A 142 4.22 -0.89 2.08
C ALA A 142 4.76 -1.74 0.91
N ILE A 143 3.91 -2.56 0.28
CA ILE A 143 4.28 -3.34 -0.91
C ILE A 143 4.59 -2.42 -2.08
N ARG A 144 3.75 -1.41 -2.35
CA ARG A 144 4.00 -0.39 -3.39
C ARG A 144 5.35 0.29 -3.18
N THR A 145 5.65 0.68 -1.94
CA THR A 145 6.92 1.28 -1.57
C THR A 145 8.08 0.32 -1.76
N TYR A 146 7.95 -0.96 -1.40
CA TYR A 146 8.99 -1.96 -1.66
C TYR A 146 9.27 -2.12 -3.16
N MET A 147 8.23 -2.15 -3.98
CA MET A 147 8.36 -2.28 -5.43
C MET A 147 9.06 -1.08 -6.06
N ARG A 148 8.84 0.12 -5.51
CA ARG A 148 9.39 1.39 -6.01
C ARG A 148 10.81 1.65 -5.49
N ASP A 149 11.02 1.50 -4.19
CA ASP A 149 12.29 1.76 -3.51
C ASP A 149 12.53 0.71 -2.42
N PRO A 150 13.18 -0.42 -2.77
CA PRO A 150 13.45 -1.48 -1.81
C PRO A 150 14.43 -1.07 -0.73
N ASN A 151 15.37 -0.16 -1.03
CA ASN A 151 16.38 0.25 -0.05
C ASN A 151 15.78 1.16 1.01
N TYR A 152 14.88 2.06 0.60
CA TYR A 152 14.11 2.85 1.55
C TYR A 152 13.32 1.95 2.50
N LEU A 153 12.50 1.02 1.98
CA LEU A 153 11.65 0.20 2.86
C LEU A 153 12.48 -0.66 3.81
N LYS A 154 13.59 -1.25 3.34
CA LYS A 154 14.50 -2.04 4.20
C LYS A 154 15.16 -1.19 5.28
N THR A 155 15.35 0.11 5.05
CA THR A 155 15.91 1.04 6.01
C THR A 155 14.89 1.45 7.06
N VAL A 156 13.71 1.92 6.64
CA VAL A 156 12.72 2.51 7.56
C VAL A 156 11.77 1.48 8.19
N ALA A 157 11.56 0.35 7.52
CA ALA A 157 10.59 -0.67 7.89
C ALA A 157 11.14 -2.09 7.64
N PRO A 158 12.27 -2.46 8.29
CA PRO A 158 12.96 -3.73 8.03
C PRO A 158 12.10 -4.96 8.36
N ASN A 159 11.26 -4.90 9.40
CA ASN A 159 10.41 -6.02 9.78
C ASN A 159 9.25 -6.19 8.80
N VAL A 160 8.68 -5.08 8.29
CA VAL A 160 7.71 -5.09 7.19
C VAL A 160 8.35 -5.68 5.92
N ALA A 161 9.54 -5.23 5.53
CA ALA A 161 10.25 -5.75 4.36
C ALA A 161 10.53 -7.26 4.50
N ALA A 162 10.94 -7.72 5.69
CA ALA A 162 11.13 -9.14 5.97
C ALA A 162 9.82 -9.93 5.89
N ARG A 163 8.71 -9.38 6.41
CA ARG A 163 7.39 -10.01 6.38
C ARG A 163 6.86 -10.18 4.96
N ILE A 164 6.95 -9.13 4.14
CA ILE A 164 6.55 -9.17 2.74
C ILE A 164 7.40 -10.22 2.00
N ARG A 165 8.71 -10.21 2.18
CA ARG A 165 9.62 -11.19 1.55
C ARG A 165 9.25 -12.62 1.93
N ALA A 166 9.00 -12.88 3.22
CA ALA A 166 8.67 -14.19 3.73
C ALA A 166 7.32 -14.71 3.23
N ALA A 167 6.35 -13.82 2.96
CA ALA A 167 5.05 -14.20 2.43
C ALA A 167 5.07 -14.38 0.90
N VAL A 168 5.75 -13.49 0.17
CA VAL A 168 5.67 -13.43 -1.29
C VAL A 168 6.66 -14.38 -1.96
N ASN A 169 7.94 -14.38 -1.56
CA ASN A 169 8.97 -15.13 -2.27
C ASN A 169 8.76 -16.67 -2.29
N PRO A 170 8.18 -17.32 -1.26
CA PRO A 170 7.86 -18.74 -1.35
C PRO A 170 6.50 -19.03 -2.00
N ASN A 171 5.66 -18.03 -2.26
CA ASN A 171 4.33 -18.24 -2.81
C ASN A 171 4.40 -18.71 -4.28
N PRO A 172 3.90 -19.91 -4.63
CA PRO A 172 4.08 -20.48 -5.97
C PRO A 172 3.33 -19.74 -7.08
N ALA A 173 2.32 -18.93 -6.74
CA ALA A 173 1.59 -18.09 -7.68
C ALA A 173 2.32 -16.77 -7.96
N LEU A 174 3.12 -16.27 -7.01
CA LEU A 174 3.80 -14.97 -7.11
C LEU A 174 5.29 -15.08 -7.37
N ASN A 175 5.98 -16.12 -6.90
CA ASN A 175 7.44 -16.23 -6.92
C ASN A 175 8.06 -16.32 -8.32
N LYS A 176 7.26 -16.61 -9.35
CA LYS A 176 7.64 -16.59 -10.77
C LYS A 176 7.40 -15.23 -11.44
N ILE A 177 6.68 -14.33 -10.77
CA ILE A 177 6.23 -13.03 -11.27
C ILE A 177 7.01 -11.90 -10.56
N ILE A 178 7.12 -11.99 -9.23
CA ILE A 178 7.77 -10.98 -8.40
C ILE A 178 8.52 -11.65 -7.23
N GLN A 179 9.68 -11.08 -6.90
CA GLN A 179 10.45 -11.41 -5.71
C GLN A 179 10.93 -10.11 -5.04
N PHE A 180 10.91 -10.10 -3.72
CA PHE A 180 11.38 -8.98 -2.91
C PHE A 180 12.76 -9.28 -2.33
N ASN A 181 13.70 -8.35 -2.45
CA ASN A 181 15.12 -8.51 -2.08
C ASN A 181 15.58 -7.46 -1.08
#